data_AF-A0A3P8B3Y6-F1
#
_entry.id   AF-A0A3P8B3Y6-F1
#
_cell.length_a   1.000
_cell.length_b   1.000
_cell.length_c   1.000
_cell.angle_alpha   90.00
_cell.angle_beta   90.00
_cell.angle_gamma   90.00
#
_symmetry.space_group_name_H-M   'P 1'
#
loop_
_entity.id
_entity.type
_entity.pdbx_description
1 polymer ?
#
loop_
_entity_poly.entity_id
_entity_poly.type
_entity_poly.pdbx_seq_one_letter_code
_entity_poly.pdbx_strand_id
1 'polypeptide(L)'
;MCNRFALPHPDYYRKDHLSVLSAADFVGEIVNLDHWLYWGCVSRQVDDYTVNFRIIEQTEFINDSTFLPFASKKSSKEGYVQRSTEMHLSSEHKLRYICKDQLGQENVYEKEYFPSGEIEVNGFVLVCDVSHQLPGNHLRPDRNCVPQQTVIQEILTLLLKLKKPVVLAISKFDTYGSQAMEELSSLLQKSSEFKKVPLIETSAHENINVENTFLSLVKLIDKPRAQKIKCPRYVDAVQEREAELALALNLFYKVLNQAPCEFLNSWNAFMARYSQQTHVVTYIQLVGTTEARSRFENYVEHRRQVTKQHNLGQIAGLLSHFLPSLDIVRNK
;
A
#
# COMPACT_ATOMS: atom_id res chain seq x y z
N MET A 1 -1.94 -3.52 4.20
CA MET A 1 -2.58 -3.97 2.94
C MET A 1 -3.85 -3.18 2.66
N CYS A 2 -4.80 -3.10 3.60
CA CYS A 2 -6.07 -2.36 3.45
C CYS A 2 -5.88 -0.89 3.04
N ASN A 3 -5.00 -0.14 3.72
CA ASN A 3 -4.67 1.24 3.33
C ASN A 3 -4.25 1.36 1.86
N ARG A 4 -3.33 0.50 1.41
CA ARG A 4 -2.86 0.52 0.01
C ARG A 4 -3.97 0.22 -0.99
N PHE A 5 -4.87 -0.71 -0.67
CA PHE A 5 -5.99 -1.01 -1.57
C PHE A 5 -7.03 0.11 -1.57
N ALA A 6 -7.40 0.65 -0.40
CA ALA A 6 -8.40 1.71 -0.29
C ALA A 6 -7.89 3.05 -0.86
N LEU A 7 -6.63 3.38 -0.58
CA LEU A 7 -5.97 4.63 -0.95
C LEU A 7 -4.67 4.29 -1.73
N PRO A 8 -4.79 3.94 -3.03
CA PRO A 8 -3.66 3.45 -3.81
C PRO A 8 -2.59 4.51 -4.07
N HIS A 9 -2.98 5.78 -4.12
CA HIS A 9 -2.06 6.89 -4.37
C HIS A 9 -0.93 6.93 -3.32
N PRO A 10 0.35 6.99 -3.71
CA PRO A 10 1.47 6.91 -2.78
C PRO A 10 1.46 7.95 -1.65
N ASP A 11 0.99 9.16 -1.92
CA ASP A 11 0.92 10.23 -0.90
C ASP A 11 -0.03 9.91 0.29
N TYR A 12 -1.02 9.04 0.06
CA TYR A 12 -1.98 8.62 1.09
C TYR A 12 -1.62 7.27 1.73
N TYR A 13 -0.55 6.64 1.25
CA TYR A 13 -0.06 5.41 1.85
C TYR A 13 0.65 5.71 3.17
N ARG A 14 0.26 5.00 4.23
CA ARG A 14 0.87 5.08 5.55
C ARG A 14 1.43 3.71 5.93
N LYS A 15 2.66 3.70 6.45
CA LYS A 15 3.33 2.47 6.89
C LYS A 15 2.87 2.06 8.29
N ASP A 16 2.65 3.05 9.15
CA ASP A 16 2.37 2.84 10.57
C ASP A 16 0.89 3.01 10.87
N HIS A 17 0.28 1.94 11.37
CA HIS A 17 -1.07 1.93 11.92
C HIS A 17 -1.01 1.42 13.36
N LEU A 18 -1.76 2.04 14.26
CA LEU A 18 -1.71 1.72 15.69
C LEU A 18 -2.78 0.67 16.03
N SER A 19 -2.37 -0.35 16.77
CA SER A 19 -3.27 -1.29 17.46
C SER A 19 -3.21 -1.13 18.99
N VAL A 20 -2.33 -0.27 19.50
CA VAL A 20 -2.28 0.11 20.90
C VAL A 20 -2.89 1.50 21.01
N LEU A 21 -3.97 1.62 21.79
CA LEU A 21 -4.84 2.79 21.82
C LEU A 21 -5.15 3.21 23.26
N SER A 22 -5.45 4.49 23.42
CA SER A 22 -6.05 4.98 24.66
C SER A 22 -7.50 4.52 24.79
N ALA A 23 -8.04 4.56 26.01
CA ALA A 23 -9.45 4.25 26.23
C ALA A 23 -10.39 5.23 25.49
N ALA A 24 -9.97 6.49 25.32
CA ALA A 24 -10.74 7.48 24.59
C ALA A 24 -10.82 7.15 23.09
N ASP A 25 -9.68 6.78 22.48
CA ASP A 25 -9.63 6.40 21.06
C ASP A 25 -10.44 5.14 20.77
N PHE A 26 -10.41 4.17 21.69
CA PHE A 26 -11.18 2.92 21.56
C PHE A 26 -12.70 3.16 21.57
N VAL A 27 -13.18 4.12 22.36
CA VAL A 27 -14.60 4.50 22.44
C VAL A 27 -15.03 5.38 21.26
N GLY A 28 -14.11 6.16 20.68
CA GLY A 28 -14.39 7.12 19.60
C GLY A 28 -15.02 6.48 18.35
N GLU A 29 -15.66 7.30 17.50
CA GLU A 29 -16.48 6.82 16.36
C GLU A 29 -15.71 5.93 15.37
N ILE A 30 -14.39 6.07 15.26
CA ILE A 30 -13.57 5.28 14.33
C ILE A 30 -13.46 3.82 14.78
N VAL A 31 -13.04 3.60 16.03
CA VAL A 31 -12.88 2.25 16.60
C VAL A 31 -14.21 1.72 17.10
N ASN A 32 -15.04 2.60 17.66
CA ASN A 32 -16.42 2.38 18.06
C ASN A 32 -16.62 1.16 18.97
N LEU A 33 -15.68 0.93 19.89
CA LEU A 33 -15.67 -0.23 20.79
C LEU A 33 -15.61 -1.60 20.07
N ASP A 34 -15.14 -1.60 18.81
CA ASP A 34 -14.96 -2.80 18.01
C ASP A 34 -13.48 -3.16 17.87
N HIS A 35 -13.20 -4.44 17.64
CA HIS A 35 -11.87 -4.94 17.30
C HIS A 35 -11.69 -5.07 15.78
N TRP A 36 -12.25 -4.13 15.03
CA TRP A 36 -12.09 -4.04 13.58
C TRP A 36 -12.18 -2.59 13.08
N LEU A 37 -11.53 -2.32 11.95
CA LEU A 37 -11.54 -1.02 11.30
C LEU A 37 -12.37 -1.06 10.01
N TYR A 38 -13.13 0.01 9.77
CA TYR A 38 -13.74 0.26 8.47
C TYR A 38 -12.80 1.15 7.65
N TRP A 39 -12.26 0.63 6.54
CA TRP A 39 -11.30 1.35 5.68
C TRP A 39 -11.97 2.18 4.59
N GLY A 40 -13.31 2.10 4.48
CA GLY A 40 -14.10 2.81 3.49
C GLY A 40 -14.64 1.92 2.38
N CYS A 41 -15.39 2.57 1.48
CA CYS A 41 -15.94 2.01 0.27
C CYS A 41 -15.16 2.54 -0.95
N VAL A 42 -14.62 1.63 -1.77
CA VAL A 42 -13.88 2.01 -2.98
C VAL A 42 -14.41 1.26 -4.20
N SER A 43 -14.56 1.97 -5.30
CA SER A 43 -14.96 1.38 -6.58
C SER A 43 -13.73 0.90 -7.35
N ARG A 44 -13.77 -0.32 -7.89
CA ARG A 44 -12.75 -0.83 -8.81
C ARG A 44 -13.41 -1.46 -10.02
N GLN A 45 -12.76 -1.32 -11.16
CA GLN A 45 -13.16 -2.02 -12.37
C GLN A 45 -12.68 -3.48 -12.29
N VAL A 46 -13.58 -4.42 -12.53
CA VAL A 46 -13.31 -5.85 -12.59
C VAL A 46 -13.83 -6.33 -13.93
N ASP A 47 -12.91 -6.69 -14.82
CA ASP A 47 -13.24 -7.02 -16.21
C ASP A 47 -14.14 -5.91 -16.83
N ASP A 48 -15.41 -6.20 -17.12
CA ASP A 48 -16.34 -5.27 -17.78
C ASP A 48 -17.30 -4.52 -16.84
N TYR A 49 -17.20 -4.66 -15.52
CA TYR A 49 -18.10 -4.04 -14.55
C TYR A 49 -17.37 -3.38 -13.37
N THR A 50 -18.05 -2.45 -12.70
CA THR A 50 -17.52 -1.77 -11.51
C THR A 50 -18.06 -2.43 -10.25
N VAL A 51 -17.16 -2.73 -9.31
CA VAL A 51 -17.48 -3.32 -8.01
C VAL A 51 -17.14 -2.34 -6.89
N ASN A 52 -18.05 -2.22 -5.92
CA ASN A 52 -17.85 -1.43 -4.71
C ASN A 52 -17.34 -2.32 -3.58
N PHE A 53 -16.10 -2.12 -3.17
CA PHE A 53 -15.46 -2.82 -2.08
C PHE A 53 -15.64 -2.03 -0.79
N ARG A 54 -16.37 -2.59 0.17
CA ARG A 54 -16.34 -2.13 1.57
C ARG A 54 -15.30 -2.93 2.31
N ILE A 55 -14.24 -2.26 2.74
CA ILE A 55 -13.05 -2.94 3.27
C ILE A 55 -13.09 -2.87 4.79
N ILE A 56 -12.99 -4.05 5.41
CA ILE A 56 -12.94 -4.19 6.87
C ILE A 56 -11.66 -4.93 7.23
N GLU A 57 -11.00 -4.48 8.29
CA GLU A 57 -9.85 -5.17 8.87
C GLU A 57 -10.22 -5.68 10.26
N GLN A 58 -10.31 -7.00 10.40
CA GLN A 58 -10.38 -7.64 11.72
C GLN A 58 -9.00 -7.56 12.38
N THR A 59 -8.95 -7.10 13.63
CA THR A 59 -7.70 -6.88 14.37
C THR A 59 -7.92 -7.10 15.87
N GLU A 60 -6.95 -6.68 16.69
CA GLU A 60 -7.10 -6.64 18.14
C GLU A 60 -6.49 -5.35 18.69
N PHE A 61 -7.33 -4.51 19.29
CA PHE A 61 -6.88 -3.31 19.97
C PHE A 61 -6.51 -3.60 21.43
N ILE A 62 -5.36 -3.06 21.82
CA ILE A 62 -4.76 -3.21 23.14
C ILE A 62 -4.78 -1.84 23.83
N ASN A 63 -5.09 -1.83 25.12
CA ASN A 63 -5.07 -0.64 25.93
C ASN A 63 -3.63 -0.20 26.23
N ASP A 64 -3.31 1.07 25.96
CA ASP A 64 -1.97 1.65 26.15
C ASP A 64 -1.49 1.70 27.62
N SER A 65 -2.40 1.65 28.58
CA SER A 65 -2.13 1.79 30.00
C SER A 65 -2.00 0.42 30.68
N THR A 66 -2.78 -0.58 30.25
CA THR A 66 -2.78 -1.92 30.85
C THR A 66 -2.07 -2.97 30.00
N PHE A 67 -1.84 -2.69 28.71
CA PHE A 67 -1.33 -3.63 27.71
C PHE A 67 -2.18 -4.91 27.58
N LEU A 68 -3.46 -4.84 27.94
CA LEU A 68 -4.44 -5.90 27.75
C LEU A 68 -5.40 -5.55 26.61
N PRO A 69 -5.93 -6.54 25.87
CA PRO A 69 -6.99 -6.30 24.89
C PRO A 69 -8.18 -5.58 25.54
N PHE A 70 -8.76 -4.63 24.81
CA PHE A 70 -10.03 -4.04 25.22
C PHE A 70 -11.16 -5.09 25.24
N ALA A 71 -12.20 -4.85 26.03
CA ALA A 71 -13.43 -5.64 25.98
C ALA A 71 -14.31 -5.16 24.81
N SER A 72 -14.68 -6.07 23.91
CA SER A 72 -15.60 -5.79 22.80
C SER A 72 -17.06 -5.67 23.27
N LYS A 73 -17.88 -4.92 22.52
CA LYS A 73 -19.35 -4.84 22.68
C LYS A 73 -20.06 -6.19 22.59
N LYS A 74 -19.66 -7.07 21.67
CA LYS A 74 -20.43 -8.28 21.31
C LYS A 74 -20.05 -9.54 22.09
N SER A 75 -18.80 -9.70 22.50
CA SER A 75 -18.41 -10.77 23.43
C SER A 75 -17.03 -10.48 24.02
N SER A 76 -16.93 -10.39 25.34
CA SER A 76 -15.64 -10.33 26.05
C SER A 76 -14.95 -11.70 26.15
N LYS A 77 -15.50 -12.75 25.51
CA LYS A 77 -15.11 -14.15 25.70
C LYS A 77 -14.56 -14.85 24.45
N GLU A 78 -14.79 -14.31 23.26
CA GLU A 78 -14.31 -14.95 22.02
C GLU A 78 -12.94 -14.42 21.63
N GLY A 79 -12.00 -15.34 21.38
CA GLY A 79 -10.66 -15.01 20.94
C GLY A 79 -10.64 -14.42 19.52
N TYR A 80 -9.51 -13.81 19.14
CA TYR A 80 -9.31 -13.24 17.82
C TYR A 80 -9.62 -14.23 16.68
N VAL A 81 -9.23 -15.50 16.82
CA VAL A 81 -9.46 -16.54 15.80
C VAL A 81 -10.94 -16.68 15.46
N GLN A 82 -11.83 -16.76 16.45
CA GLN A 82 -13.27 -16.84 16.20
C GLN A 82 -13.81 -15.52 15.64
N ARG A 83 -13.48 -14.40 16.29
CA ARG A 83 -13.97 -13.06 15.93
C ARG A 83 -13.59 -12.65 14.51
N SER A 84 -12.38 -12.98 14.07
CA SER A 84 -11.89 -12.67 12.72
C SER A 84 -12.67 -13.36 11.60
N THR A 85 -13.52 -14.34 11.95
CA THR A 85 -14.37 -15.09 11.03
C THR A 85 -15.85 -14.72 11.13
N GLU A 86 -16.20 -13.64 11.86
CA GLU A 86 -17.56 -13.13 11.97
C GLU A 86 -18.11 -12.74 10.60
N MET A 87 -19.29 -13.26 10.28
CA MET A 87 -19.94 -13.10 8.98
C MET A 87 -20.86 -11.88 8.90
N HIS A 88 -21.34 -11.40 10.05
CA HIS A 88 -22.35 -10.35 10.12
C HIS A 88 -21.88 -9.25 11.04
N LEU A 89 -21.60 -8.09 10.46
CA LEU A 89 -21.01 -6.96 11.15
C LEU A 89 -22.06 -5.86 11.28
N SER A 90 -22.14 -5.25 12.46
CA SER A 90 -23.00 -4.11 12.71
C SER A 90 -22.31 -3.21 13.72
N SER A 91 -22.20 -1.93 13.38
CA SER A 91 -21.60 -0.91 14.23
C SER A 91 -22.14 0.45 13.83
N GLU A 92 -23.22 0.85 14.51
CA GLU A 92 -23.88 2.13 14.27
C GLU A 92 -22.94 3.30 14.54
N HIS A 93 -22.97 4.30 13.65
CA HIS A 93 -22.10 5.49 13.69
C HIS A 93 -20.60 5.20 13.59
N LYS A 94 -20.19 4.02 13.11
CA LYS A 94 -18.76 3.74 12.92
C LYS A 94 -18.20 4.59 11.77
N LEU A 95 -17.16 5.35 12.04
CA LEU A 95 -16.50 6.21 11.07
C LEU A 95 -15.35 5.47 10.38
N ARG A 96 -15.14 5.79 9.10
CA ARG A 96 -13.99 5.30 8.33
C ARG A 96 -12.67 5.71 8.99
N TYR A 97 -11.76 4.75 9.07
CA TYR A 97 -10.36 4.95 9.43
C TYR A 97 -9.53 5.35 8.20
N ILE A 98 -8.70 6.37 8.37
CA ILE A 98 -7.77 6.89 7.35
C ILE A 98 -6.32 6.66 7.81
N CYS A 99 -5.96 7.16 8.98
CA CYS A 99 -4.64 6.99 9.58
C CYS A 99 -4.69 7.21 11.10
N LYS A 100 -3.59 6.91 11.80
CA LYS A 100 -3.50 7.05 13.26
C LYS A 100 -3.71 8.49 13.74
N ASP A 101 -3.30 9.48 12.94
CA ASP A 101 -3.39 10.90 13.28
C ASP A 101 -4.84 11.42 13.28
N GLN A 102 -5.78 10.65 12.71
CA GLN A 102 -7.20 10.95 12.70
C GLN A 102 -7.86 10.78 14.08
N LEU A 103 -7.32 9.88 14.92
CA LEU A 103 -7.88 9.56 16.23
C LEU A 103 -7.81 10.80 17.14
N GLY A 104 -8.96 11.23 17.65
CA GLY A 104 -9.11 12.46 18.44
C GLY A 104 -9.15 13.75 17.62
N GLN A 105 -9.06 13.67 16.29
CA GLN A 105 -9.15 14.81 15.36
C GLN A 105 -10.10 14.53 14.19
N GLU A 106 -11.16 13.74 14.43
CA GLU A 106 -12.07 13.22 13.40
C GLU A 106 -12.74 14.31 12.56
N ASN A 107 -12.90 15.51 13.12
CA ASN A 107 -13.53 16.65 12.45
C ASN A 107 -12.67 17.30 11.35
N VAL A 108 -11.36 17.02 11.31
CA VAL A 108 -10.44 17.55 10.28
C VAL A 108 -10.47 16.71 9.00
N TYR A 109 -10.96 15.48 9.11
CA TYR A 109 -10.93 14.50 8.02
C TYR A 109 -12.30 14.34 7.37
N GLU A 110 -12.31 13.80 6.15
CA GLU A 110 -13.53 13.43 5.45
C GLU A 110 -14.31 12.36 6.24
N LYS A 111 -15.63 12.55 6.34
CA LYS A 111 -16.50 11.66 7.09
C LYS A 111 -17.27 10.72 6.17
N GLU A 112 -16.89 9.45 6.21
CA GLU A 112 -17.61 8.35 5.58
C GLU A 112 -18.00 7.33 6.65
N TYR A 113 -19.30 7.13 6.86
CA TYR A 113 -19.80 6.23 7.89
C TYR A 113 -20.03 4.82 7.33
N PHE A 114 -19.75 3.83 8.16
CA PHE A 114 -20.16 2.46 7.93
C PHE A 114 -21.69 2.39 7.80
N PRO A 115 -22.24 1.58 6.88
CA PRO A 115 -23.70 1.48 6.73
C PRO A 115 -24.37 1.03 8.02
N SER A 116 -25.50 1.67 8.35
CA SER A 116 -26.38 1.23 9.43
C SER A 116 -26.98 -0.15 9.14
N GLY A 117 -27.31 -0.87 10.20
CA GLY A 117 -27.83 -2.23 10.13
C GLY A 117 -26.72 -3.30 10.10
N GLU A 118 -27.15 -4.52 9.75
CA GLU A 118 -26.29 -5.69 9.69
C GLU A 118 -25.78 -5.90 8.27
N ILE A 119 -24.45 -5.97 8.11
CA ILE A 119 -23.77 -6.18 6.83
C ILE A 119 -23.14 -7.57 6.82
N GLU A 120 -23.49 -8.36 5.81
CA GLU A 120 -22.89 -9.67 5.58
C GLU A 120 -21.56 -9.55 4.83
N VAL A 121 -20.55 -10.28 5.29
CA VAL A 121 -19.25 -10.41 4.63
C VAL A 121 -19.39 -11.30 3.38
N ASN A 122 -18.89 -10.83 2.23
CA ASN A 122 -18.97 -11.60 0.98
C ASN A 122 -17.77 -12.52 0.74
N GLY A 123 -16.62 -12.26 1.38
CA GLY A 123 -15.41 -13.04 1.23
C GLY A 123 -14.29 -12.53 2.14
N PHE A 124 -13.20 -13.31 2.24
CA PHE A 124 -12.10 -13.04 3.15
C PHE A 124 -10.77 -12.97 2.42
N VAL A 125 -9.91 -12.05 2.86
CA VAL A 125 -8.49 -12.08 2.53
C VAL A 125 -7.73 -12.42 3.81
N LEU A 126 -7.14 -13.62 3.86
CA LEU A 126 -6.29 -14.03 4.96
C LEU A 126 -4.87 -13.56 4.67
N VAL A 127 -4.35 -12.67 5.51
CA VAL A 127 -3.02 -12.07 5.32
C VAL A 127 -1.98 -12.81 6.14
N CYS A 128 -0.89 -13.24 5.51
CA CYS A 128 0.24 -13.90 6.15
C CYS A 128 1.49 -13.06 5.98
N ASP A 129 2.10 -12.64 7.08
CA ASP A 129 3.39 -11.94 7.04
C ASP A 129 4.53 -12.96 6.89
N VAL A 130 5.32 -12.84 5.83
CA VAL A 130 6.49 -13.71 5.57
C VAL A 130 7.82 -12.96 5.63
N SER A 131 7.81 -11.72 6.11
CA SER A 131 9.03 -10.92 6.21
C SER A 131 10.09 -11.59 7.08
N HIS A 132 11.36 -11.35 6.73
CA HIS A 132 12.50 -11.74 7.52
C HIS A 132 12.40 -11.12 8.92
N GLN A 133 12.26 -11.98 9.93
CA GLN A 133 12.46 -11.57 11.31
C GLN A 133 13.96 -11.35 11.51
N LEU A 134 14.40 -10.09 11.43
CA LEU A 134 15.79 -9.74 11.73
C LEU A 134 16.11 -10.12 13.19
N PRO A 135 17.20 -10.84 13.46
CA PRO A 135 17.64 -11.10 14.82
C PRO A 135 18.13 -9.78 15.44
N GLY A 136 17.23 -9.03 16.09
CA GLY A 136 17.59 -7.78 16.77
C GLY A 136 16.46 -6.75 16.93
N ASN A 137 15.41 -6.80 16.11
CA ASN A 137 14.25 -5.90 16.24
C ASN A 137 13.06 -6.63 16.87
N HIS A 138 12.91 -6.41 18.17
CA HIS A 138 11.91 -6.90 19.12
C HIS A 138 12.17 -8.27 19.79
N LEU A 139 12.03 -8.19 21.12
CA LEU A 139 11.77 -9.22 22.13
C LEU A 139 11.91 -10.65 21.62
N ARG A 140 12.86 -11.40 22.22
CA ARG A 140 12.93 -12.87 22.15
C ARG A 140 11.52 -13.43 22.02
N PRO A 141 11.22 -14.31 21.06
CA PRO A 141 9.90 -14.91 20.95
C PRO A 141 9.55 -15.41 22.34
N ASP A 142 8.53 -14.79 22.95
CA ASP A 142 8.07 -15.22 24.25
C ASP A 142 7.77 -16.71 24.12
N ARG A 143 8.25 -17.54 25.05
CA ARG A 143 8.05 -19.00 24.97
C ARG A 143 6.56 -19.36 24.93
N ASN A 144 5.69 -18.40 25.27
CA ASN A 144 4.24 -18.50 25.27
C ASN A 144 3.58 -17.98 23.98
N CYS A 145 4.33 -17.48 23.00
CA CYS A 145 3.76 -16.98 21.75
C CYS A 145 3.29 -18.15 20.87
N VAL A 146 2.01 -18.13 20.48
CA VAL A 146 1.46 -19.13 19.55
C VAL A 146 2.10 -18.93 18.18
N PRO A 147 2.68 -19.98 17.55
CA PRO A 147 3.25 -19.86 16.22
C PRO A 147 2.22 -19.33 15.21
N GLN A 148 2.63 -18.40 14.35
CA GLN A 148 1.77 -17.78 13.34
C GLN A 148 1.06 -18.83 12.47
N GLN A 149 1.75 -19.94 12.14
CA GLN A 149 1.22 -21.03 11.33
C GLN A 149 0.04 -21.72 12.00
N THR A 150 0.07 -21.88 13.33
CA THR A 150 -1.05 -22.46 14.08
C THR A 150 -2.29 -21.57 13.97
N VAL A 151 -2.13 -20.26 14.16
CA VAL A 151 -3.22 -19.28 14.05
C VAL A 151 -3.78 -19.24 12.62
N ILE A 152 -2.90 -19.21 11.60
CA ILE A 152 -3.29 -19.27 10.19
C ILE A 152 -4.08 -20.54 9.90
N GLN A 153 -3.61 -21.70 10.37
CA GLN A 153 -4.29 -22.98 10.17
C GLN A 153 -5.69 -22.97 10.79
N GLU A 154 -5.84 -22.46 12.01
CA GLU A 154 -7.12 -22.38 12.71
C GLU A 154 -8.10 -21.45 11.99
N ILE A 155 -7.68 -20.23 11.66
CA ILE A 155 -8.51 -19.25 10.93
C ILE A 155 -8.91 -19.82 9.56
N LEU A 156 -7.96 -20.35 8.79
CA LEU A 156 -8.24 -20.91 7.48
C LEU A 156 -9.23 -22.08 7.54
N THR A 157 -9.11 -22.92 8.56
CA THR A 157 -10.05 -24.03 8.81
C THR A 157 -11.47 -23.50 9.10
N LEU A 158 -11.60 -22.44 9.90
CA LEU A 158 -12.88 -21.82 10.17
C LEU A 158 -13.48 -21.16 8.92
N LEU A 159 -12.68 -20.37 8.19
CA LEU A 159 -13.12 -19.67 6.99
C LEU A 159 -13.65 -20.63 5.91
N LEU A 160 -12.97 -21.77 5.70
CA LEU A 160 -13.42 -22.76 4.72
C LEU A 160 -14.76 -23.41 5.08
N LYS A 161 -15.10 -23.52 6.38
CA LYS A 161 -16.41 -24.01 6.82
C LYS A 161 -17.55 -23.02 6.52
N LEU A 162 -17.24 -21.72 6.41
CA LEU A 162 -18.24 -20.68 6.11
C LEU A 162 -18.72 -20.70 4.66
N LYS A 163 -18.03 -21.45 3.77
CA LYS A 163 -18.34 -21.53 2.33
C LYS A 163 -18.32 -20.17 1.62
N LYS A 164 -17.57 -19.21 2.15
CA LYS A 164 -17.29 -17.93 1.50
C LYS A 164 -15.95 -18.01 0.77
N PRO A 165 -15.76 -17.27 -0.33
CA PRO A 165 -14.46 -17.15 -0.98
C PRO A 165 -13.37 -16.67 -0.02
N VAL A 166 -12.20 -17.30 -0.14
CA VAL A 166 -11.00 -16.96 0.64
C VAL A 166 -9.83 -16.82 -0.33
N VAL A 167 -9.04 -15.77 -0.16
CA VAL A 167 -7.75 -15.58 -0.82
C VAL A 167 -6.68 -15.46 0.25
N LEU A 168 -5.55 -16.14 0.04
CA LEU A 168 -4.39 -16.05 0.92
C LEU A 168 -3.41 -15.03 0.36
N ALA A 169 -3.23 -13.91 1.06
CA ALA A 169 -2.31 -12.84 0.70
C ALA A 169 -1.00 -12.99 1.48
N ILE A 170 0.08 -13.30 0.77
CA ILE A 170 1.41 -13.39 1.35
C ILE A 170 2.00 -11.98 1.36
N SER A 171 2.01 -11.34 2.51
CA SER A 171 2.34 -9.93 2.69
C SER A 171 3.81 -9.74 3.08
N LYS A 172 4.32 -8.54 2.78
CA LYS A 172 5.72 -8.13 2.98
C LYS A 172 6.70 -9.03 2.22
N PHE A 173 6.28 -9.47 1.03
CA PHE A 173 7.09 -10.36 0.21
C PHE A 173 8.37 -9.68 -0.31
N ASP A 174 8.41 -8.34 -0.34
CA ASP A 174 9.62 -7.55 -0.62
C ASP A 174 10.78 -7.83 0.35
N THR A 175 10.48 -8.31 1.57
CA THR A 175 11.45 -8.65 2.59
C THR A 175 11.34 -10.10 3.05
N TYR A 176 10.79 -10.99 2.21
CA TYR A 176 10.42 -12.36 2.61
C TYR A 176 11.60 -13.19 3.10
N GLY A 177 11.36 -14.03 4.11
CA GLY A 177 12.30 -15.05 4.57
C GLY A 177 11.98 -16.45 4.07
N SER A 178 12.99 -17.16 3.58
CA SER A 178 12.85 -18.52 3.03
C SER A 178 12.17 -19.50 4.00
N GLN A 179 12.49 -19.43 5.29
CA GLN A 179 11.91 -20.31 6.31
C GLN A 179 10.39 -20.12 6.45
N ALA A 180 9.91 -18.88 6.50
CA ALA A 180 8.48 -18.58 6.63
C ALA A 180 7.67 -19.13 5.45
N MET A 181 8.26 -19.05 4.24
CA MET A 181 7.66 -19.60 3.03
C MET A 181 7.63 -21.13 3.01
N GLU A 182 8.68 -21.79 3.49
CA GLU A 182 8.73 -23.26 3.62
C GLU A 182 7.69 -23.77 4.63
N GLU A 183 7.58 -23.11 5.78
CA GLU A 183 6.62 -23.45 6.84
C GLU A 183 5.17 -23.27 6.35
N LEU A 184 4.89 -22.17 5.64
CA LEU A 184 3.57 -21.94 5.05
C LEU A 184 3.26 -22.96 3.96
N SER A 185 4.23 -23.28 3.11
CA SER A 185 4.08 -24.30 2.06
C SER A 185 3.77 -25.67 2.67
N SER A 186 4.46 -26.04 3.75
CA SER A 186 4.21 -27.26 4.52
C SER A 186 2.79 -27.28 5.10
N LEU A 187 2.33 -26.17 5.69
CA LEU A 187 0.96 -26.03 6.20
C LEU A 187 -0.09 -26.25 5.11
N LEU A 188 0.07 -25.60 3.96
CA LEU A 188 -0.86 -25.73 2.83
C LEU A 188 -0.86 -27.15 2.24
N GLN A 189 0.24 -27.88 2.39
CA GLN A 189 0.31 -29.27 1.93
C GLN A 189 -0.48 -30.26 2.79
N LYS A 190 -0.79 -29.90 4.05
CA LYS A 190 -1.51 -30.77 5.01
C LYS A 190 -2.95 -31.09 4.61
N SER A 191 -3.61 -30.22 3.84
CA SER A 191 -5.01 -30.39 3.42
C SER A 191 -5.20 -30.12 1.93
N SER A 192 -5.97 -30.97 1.26
CA SER A 192 -6.33 -30.77 -0.16
C SER A 192 -7.24 -29.56 -0.37
N GLU A 193 -7.97 -29.12 0.68
CA GLU A 193 -8.80 -27.93 0.63
C GLU A 193 -7.95 -26.65 0.71
N PHE A 194 -6.91 -26.66 1.54
CA PHE A 194 -5.98 -25.52 1.64
C PHE A 194 -5.26 -25.27 0.32
N LYS A 195 -4.88 -26.32 -0.41
CA LYS A 195 -4.26 -26.22 -1.75
C LYS A 195 -5.16 -25.56 -2.81
N LYS A 196 -6.47 -25.51 -2.58
CA LYS A 196 -7.43 -24.88 -3.52
C LYS A 196 -7.56 -23.38 -3.28
N VAL A 197 -7.13 -22.88 -2.11
CA VAL A 197 -7.18 -21.46 -1.77
C VAL A 197 -6.12 -20.73 -2.60
N PRO A 198 -6.51 -19.73 -3.42
CA PRO A 198 -5.54 -18.96 -4.20
C PRO A 198 -4.55 -18.25 -3.28
N LEU A 199 -3.26 -18.45 -3.56
CA LEU A 199 -2.15 -17.79 -2.88
C LEU A 199 -1.60 -16.69 -3.79
N ILE A 200 -1.48 -15.49 -3.26
CA ILE A 200 -0.97 -14.33 -4.00
C ILE A 200 0.14 -13.67 -3.19
N GLU A 201 1.31 -13.55 -3.80
CA GLU A 201 2.47 -12.87 -3.22
C GLU A 201 2.30 -11.36 -3.40
N THR A 202 2.41 -10.60 -2.31
CA THR A 202 2.06 -9.18 -2.26
C THR A 202 3.08 -8.34 -1.48
N SER A 203 3.21 -7.08 -1.89
CA SER A 203 3.86 -6.04 -1.09
C SER A 203 3.00 -4.79 -1.08
N ALA A 204 2.54 -4.38 0.10
CA ALA A 204 1.85 -3.10 0.25
C ALA A 204 2.78 -1.89 0.14
N HIS A 205 4.06 -2.07 0.50
CA HIS A 205 5.08 -1.04 0.41
C HIS A 205 5.41 -0.75 -1.06
N GLU A 206 5.70 -1.79 -1.83
CA GLU A 206 6.05 -1.70 -3.26
C GLU A 206 4.81 -1.66 -4.18
N ASN A 207 3.60 -1.73 -3.61
CA ASN A 207 2.33 -1.81 -4.33
C ASN A 207 2.26 -2.95 -5.36
N ILE A 208 2.78 -4.12 -4.99
CA ILE A 208 2.78 -5.31 -5.83
C ILE A 208 1.61 -6.21 -5.44
N ASN A 209 0.78 -6.56 -6.43
CA ASN A 209 -0.34 -7.53 -6.33
C ASN A 209 -1.41 -7.23 -5.27
N VAL A 210 -1.39 -6.07 -4.62
CA VAL A 210 -2.41 -5.67 -3.64
C VAL A 210 -3.78 -5.65 -4.31
N GLU A 211 -3.93 -4.94 -5.43
CA GLU A 211 -5.19 -4.89 -6.17
C GLU A 211 -5.61 -6.26 -6.69
N ASN A 212 -4.69 -6.99 -7.31
CA ASN A 212 -4.93 -8.36 -7.80
C ASN A 212 -5.50 -9.29 -6.72
N THR A 213 -5.12 -9.11 -5.45
CA THR A 213 -5.64 -9.89 -4.33
C THR A 213 -7.14 -9.70 -4.12
N PHE A 214 -7.59 -8.45 -4.07
CA PHE A 214 -9.01 -8.13 -3.88
C PHE A 214 -9.84 -8.43 -5.14
N LEU A 215 -9.29 -8.19 -6.34
CA LEU A 215 -9.95 -8.54 -7.60
C LEU A 215 -10.13 -10.06 -7.75
N SER A 216 -9.16 -10.84 -7.27
CA SER A 216 -9.25 -12.30 -7.24
C SER A 216 -10.39 -12.79 -6.35
N LEU A 217 -10.61 -12.12 -5.21
CA LEU A 217 -11.72 -12.44 -4.33
C LEU A 217 -13.08 -12.26 -5.02
N VAL A 218 -13.25 -11.17 -5.78
CA VAL A 218 -14.46 -10.93 -6.60
C VAL A 218 -14.64 -12.03 -7.65
N LYS A 219 -13.57 -12.39 -8.37
CA LYS A 219 -13.63 -13.46 -9.37
C LYS A 219 -14.08 -14.80 -8.77
N LEU A 220 -13.73 -15.09 -7.51
CA LEU A 220 -14.23 -16.26 -6.78
C LEU A 220 -15.69 -16.14 -6.34
N ILE A 221 -16.15 -14.94 -5.98
CA ILE A 221 -17.55 -14.68 -5.63
C ILE A 221 -18.43 -14.95 -6.85
N ASP A 222 -18.06 -14.42 -8.02
CA ASP A 222 -18.88 -14.53 -9.22
C ASP A 222 -18.78 -15.90 -9.88
N LYS A 223 -17.60 -16.53 -9.83
CA LYS A 223 -17.35 -17.84 -10.43
C LYS A 223 -16.63 -18.79 -9.47
N PRO A 224 -17.31 -19.33 -8.45
CA PRO A 224 -16.70 -20.19 -7.42
C PRO A 224 -16.03 -21.47 -7.95
N ARG A 225 -16.37 -21.89 -9.18
CA ARG A 225 -15.84 -23.08 -9.86
C ARG A 225 -15.01 -22.75 -11.11
N ALA A 226 -14.77 -21.47 -11.42
CA ALA A 226 -13.99 -21.10 -12.58
C ALA A 226 -12.51 -21.48 -12.44
N GLN A 227 -11.86 -21.49 -13.60
CA GLN A 227 -10.45 -21.79 -13.80
C GLN A 227 -9.56 -21.07 -12.78
N LYS A 228 -8.45 -21.72 -12.40
CA LYS A 228 -7.41 -21.16 -11.50
C LYS A 228 -7.22 -19.67 -11.77
N ILE A 229 -7.45 -18.85 -10.75
CA ILE A 229 -7.14 -17.42 -10.81
C ILE A 229 -5.68 -17.29 -11.19
N LYS A 230 -5.42 -16.69 -12.34
CA LYS A 230 -4.07 -16.37 -12.77
C LYS A 230 -3.70 -15.03 -12.16
N CYS A 231 -2.96 -15.06 -11.06
CA CYS A 231 -2.23 -13.89 -10.58
C CYS A 231 -0.78 -13.98 -11.07
N PRO A 232 -0.18 -12.85 -11.48
CA PRO A 232 1.23 -12.82 -11.82
C PRO A 232 2.04 -13.19 -10.59
N ARG A 233 3.14 -13.93 -10.80
CA ARG A 233 4.11 -14.20 -9.74
C ARG A 233 4.72 -12.88 -9.28
N TYR A 234 5.22 -12.83 -8.05
CA TYR A 234 5.78 -11.58 -7.51
C TYR A 234 6.84 -10.96 -8.42
N VAL A 235 7.78 -11.77 -8.91
CA VAL A 235 8.87 -11.30 -9.78
C VAL A 235 8.34 -10.71 -11.09
N ASP A 236 7.35 -11.37 -11.71
CA ASP A 236 6.77 -10.89 -12.97
C ASP A 236 6.01 -9.57 -12.74
N ALA A 237 5.28 -9.47 -11.62
CA ALA A 237 4.55 -8.25 -11.23
C ALA A 237 5.48 -7.07 -10.89
N VAL A 238 6.64 -7.34 -10.28
CA VAL A 238 7.69 -6.32 -10.05
C VAL A 238 8.23 -5.80 -11.37
N GLN A 239 8.55 -6.68 -12.32
CA GLN A 239 9.05 -6.27 -13.64
C GLN A 239 8.03 -5.43 -14.41
N GLU A 240 6.75 -5.82 -14.39
CA GLU A 240 5.67 -5.05 -15.00
C GLU A 240 5.55 -3.66 -14.38
N ARG A 241 5.61 -3.58 -13.03
CA ARG A 241 5.57 -2.32 -12.29
C ARG A 241 6.77 -1.41 -12.61
N GLU A 242 7.98 -1.97 -12.68
CA GLU A 242 9.18 -1.23 -13.05
C GLU A 242 9.09 -0.69 -14.49
N ALA A 243 8.59 -1.50 -15.43
CA ALA A 243 8.39 -1.09 -16.81
C ALA A 243 7.36 0.04 -16.93
N GLU A 244 6.25 -0.04 -16.19
CA GLU A 244 5.24 1.02 -16.11
C GLU A 244 5.84 2.33 -15.58
N LEU A 245 6.60 2.26 -14.48
CA LEU A 245 7.27 3.41 -13.87
C LEU A 245 8.28 4.05 -14.83
N ALA A 246 9.09 3.24 -15.52
CA ALA A 246 10.06 3.72 -16.50
C ALA A 246 9.38 4.41 -17.68
N LEU A 247 8.28 3.85 -18.19
CA LEU A 247 7.51 4.47 -19.26
C LEU A 247 6.92 5.82 -18.81
N ALA A 248 6.29 5.87 -17.64
CA ALA A 248 5.70 7.09 -17.10
C ALA A 248 6.76 8.18 -16.86
N LEU A 249 7.93 7.83 -16.34
CA LEU A 249 9.05 8.75 -16.16
C LEU A 249 9.52 9.32 -17.50
N ASN A 250 9.66 8.49 -18.53
CA ASN A 250 10.07 8.94 -19.86
C ASN A 250 9.05 9.93 -20.45
N LEU A 251 7.75 9.66 -20.29
CA LEU A 251 6.68 10.56 -20.74
C LEU A 251 6.65 11.86 -19.93
N PHE A 252 6.89 11.80 -18.62
CA PHE A 252 7.04 12.97 -17.77
C PHE A 252 8.21 13.87 -18.23
N TYR A 253 9.38 13.29 -18.50
CA TYR A 253 10.52 14.03 -19.03
C TYR A 253 10.30 14.61 -20.42
N LYS A 254 9.48 13.98 -21.29
CA LYS A 254 9.07 14.60 -22.55
C LYS A 254 8.30 15.91 -22.33
N VAL A 255 7.43 15.96 -21.32
CA VAL A 255 6.73 17.19 -20.93
C VAL A 255 7.73 18.24 -20.43
N LEU A 256 8.70 17.85 -19.58
CA LEU A 256 9.72 18.77 -19.09
C LEU A 256 10.60 19.35 -20.20
N ASN A 257 10.98 18.53 -21.19
CA ASN A 257 11.80 18.96 -22.33
C ASN A 257 11.08 20.01 -23.19
N GLN A 258 9.76 19.90 -23.32
CA GLN A 258 8.94 20.82 -24.11
C GLN A 258 8.50 22.07 -23.32
N ALA A 259 8.66 22.06 -21.99
CA ALA A 259 8.24 23.16 -21.15
C ALA A 259 9.15 24.40 -21.32
N PRO A 260 8.57 25.60 -21.52
CA PRO A 260 9.29 26.85 -21.48
C PRO A 260 10.04 27.06 -20.15
N CYS A 261 11.20 27.73 -20.21
CA CYS A 261 12.06 27.93 -19.04
C CYS A 261 11.37 28.65 -17.86
N GLU A 262 10.37 29.51 -18.13
CA GLU A 262 9.60 30.21 -17.11
C GLU A 262 8.82 29.26 -16.19
N PHE A 263 8.34 28.12 -16.71
CA PHE A 263 7.64 27.11 -15.91
C PHE A 263 8.60 26.12 -15.25
N LEU A 264 9.88 26.12 -15.62
CA LEU A 264 10.92 25.26 -15.05
C LEU A 264 11.73 25.95 -13.95
N ASN A 265 11.30 27.12 -13.50
CA ASN A 265 11.98 27.83 -12.41
C ASN A 265 11.75 27.18 -11.03
N SER A 266 10.60 26.53 -10.84
CA SER A 266 10.14 25.95 -9.58
C SER A 266 9.05 24.91 -9.83
N TRP A 267 8.91 23.97 -8.91
CA TRP A 267 7.86 22.95 -8.95
C TRP A 267 6.45 23.58 -9.00
N ASN A 268 6.23 24.64 -8.22
CA ASN A 268 4.93 25.31 -8.14
C ASN A 268 4.55 25.97 -9.47
N ALA A 269 5.49 26.64 -10.15
CA ALA A 269 5.22 27.23 -11.47
C ALA A 269 4.94 26.16 -12.53
N PHE A 270 5.66 25.03 -12.49
CA PHE A 270 5.40 23.89 -13.35
C PHE A 270 3.99 23.33 -13.11
N MET A 271 3.65 23.03 -11.86
CA MET A 271 2.35 22.45 -11.50
C MET A 271 1.17 23.40 -11.79
N ALA A 272 1.36 24.71 -11.65
CA ALA A 272 0.33 25.69 -12.01
C ALA A 272 -0.11 25.56 -13.49
N ARG A 273 0.79 25.16 -14.39
CA ARG A 273 0.51 25.02 -15.83
C ARG A 273 0.25 23.59 -16.29
N TYR A 274 0.91 22.61 -15.66
CA TYR A 274 0.99 21.23 -16.14
C TYR A 274 0.29 20.21 -15.22
N SER A 275 -0.34 20.62 -14.11
CA SER A 275 -1.02 19.71 -13.18
C SER A 275 -2.12 18.84 -13.77
N GLN A 276 -2.74 19.27 -14.88
CA GLN A 276 -3.81 18.52 -15.56
C GLN A 276 -3.31 17.76 -16.80
N GLN A 277 -2.01 17.82 -17.11
CA GLN A 277 -1.45 17.09 -18.24
C GLN A 277 -1.37 15.60 -17.92
N THR A 278 -1.91 14.76 -18.81
CA THR A 278 -2.04 13.32 -18.60
C THR A 278 -0.73 12.67 -18.12
N HIS A 279 0.39 12.93 -18.79
CA HIS A 279 1.67 12.32 -18.40
C HIS A 279 2.19 12.79 -17.03
N VAL A 280 1.87 14.02 -16.61
CA VAL A 280 2.23 14.54 -15.29
C VAL A 280 1.34 13.90 -14.23
N VAL A 281 0.02 13.86 -14.47
CA VAL A 281 -0.95 13.23 -13.58
C VAL A 281 -0.62 11.75 -13.39
N THR A 282 -0.44 11.00 -14.48
CA THR A 282 -0.10 9.57 -14.44
C THR A 282 1.20 9.35 -13.67
N TYR A 283 2.25 10.14 -13.93
CA TYR A 283 3.51 9.95 -13.22
C TYR A 283 3.36 10.20 -11.71
N ILE A 284 2.71 11.31 -11.31
CA ILE A 284 2.44 11.62 -9.90
C ILE A 284 1.56 10.53 -9.25
N GLN A 285 0.55 10.02 -9.95
CA GLN A 285 -0.29 8.93 -9.44
C GLN A 285 0.50 7.66 -9.14
N LEU A 286 1.58 7.41 -9.89
CA LEU A 286 2.41 6.22 -9.74
C LEU A 286 3.47 6.36 -8.65
N VAL A 287 4.12 7.52 -8.52
CA VAL A 287 5.27 7.71 -7.60
C VAL A 287 4.99 8.60 -6.38
N GLY A 288 3.90 9.36 -6.40
CA GLY A 288 3.58 10.38 -5.39
C GLY A 288 4.22 11.74 -5.68
N THR A 289 3.71 12.77 -5.01
CA THR A 289 4.09 14.16 -5.24
C THR A 289 5.55 14.43 -4.86
N THR A 290 6.02 13.86 -3.75
CA THR A 290 7.37 14.09 -3.24
C THR A 290 8.45 13.56 -4.20
N GLU A 291 8.29 12.33 -4.68
CA GLU A 291 9.23 11.74 -5.64
C GLU A 291 9.16 12.45 -7.00
N ALA A 292 7.96 12.76 -7.50
CA ALA A 292 7.81 13.49 -8.75
C ALA A 292 8.47 14.88 -8.69
N ARG A 293 8.33 15.58 -7.57
CA ARG A 293 8.99 16.86 -7.31
C ARG A 293 10.51 16.71 -7.29
N SER A 294 11.03 15.72 -6.56
CA SER A 294 12.47 15.41 -6.53
C SER A 294 13.02 15.19 -7.94
N ARG A 295 12.31 14.44 -8.79
CA ARG A 295 12.71 14.17 -10.17
C ARG A 295 12.67 15.41 -11.05
N PHE A 296 11.67 16.26 -10.88
CA PHE A 296 11.63 17.57 -11.53
C PHE A 296 12.82 18.45 -11.14
N GLU A 297 13.10 18.57 -9.83
CA GLU A 297 14.19 19.41 -9.31
C GLU A 297 15.56 18.92 -9.83
N ASN A 298 15.79 17.60 -9.82
CA ASN A 298 16.98 16.98 -10.39
C ASN A 298 17.11 17.23 -11.91
N TYR A 299 16.02 17.12 -12.66
CA TYR A 299 16.03 17.41 -14.10
C TYR A 299 16.40 18.87 -14.41
N VAL A 300 15.80 19.82 -13.69
CA VAL A 300 16.06 21.26 -13.86
C VAL A 300 17.51 21.58 -13.54
N GLU A 301 18.04 21.03 -12.45
CA GLU A 301 19.43 21.23 -12.05
C GLU A 301 20.40 20.66 -13.09
N HIS A 302 20.16 19.45 -13.57
CA HIS A 302 20.96 18.86 -14.65
C HIS A 302 20.94 19.73 -15.92
N ARG A 303 19.77 20.22 -16.34
CA ARG A 303 19.64 21.11 -17.51
C ARG A 303 20.41 22.43 -17.33
N ARG A 304 20.39 23.03 -16.14
CA ARG A 304 21.16 24.23 -15.82
C ARG A 304 22.66 23.97 -15.92
N GLN A 305 23.14 22.84 -15.40
CA GLN A 305 24.55 22.45 -15.47
C GLN A 305 25.01 22.25 -16.92
N VAL A 306 24.24 21.53 -17.74
CA VAL A 306 24.55 21.32 -19.17
C VAL A 306 24.57 22.64 -19.93
N THR A 307 23.59 23.52 -19.69
CA THR A 307 23.53 24.85 -20.34
C THR A 307 24.74 25.71 -19.95
N LYS A 308 25.13 25.69 -18.67
CA LYS A 308 26.31 26.40 -18.18
C LYS A 308 27.59 25.88 -18.83
N GLN A 309 27.77 24.56 -18.89
CA GLN A 309 28.92 23.93 -19.54
C GLN A 309 29.00 24.28 -21.03
N HIS A 310 27.86 24.20 -21.74
CA HIS A 310 27.78 24.58 -23.14
C HIS A 310 28.15 26.06 -23.35
N ASN A 311 27.59 26.96 -22.56
CA ASN A 311 27.90 28.40 -22.66
C ASN A 311 29.37 28.69 -22.34
N LEU A 312 29.95 28.04 -21.32
CA LEU A 312 31.38 28.17 -21.02
C LEU A 312 32.26 27.65 -22.14
N GLY A 313 31.89 26.53 -22.76
CA GLY A 313 32.58 25.99 -23.94
C GLY A 313 32.52 26.93 -25.14
N GLN A 314 31.35 27.54 -25.39
CA GLN A 314 31.21 28.55 -26.44
C GLN A 314 32.05 29.80 -26.16
N ILE A 315 32.04 30.31 -24.93
CA ILE A 315 32.87 31.45 -24.54
C ILE A 315 34.36 31.11 -24.71
N ALA A 316 34.80 29.94 -24.26
CA ALA A 316 36.18 29.49 -24.42
C ALA A 316 36.59 29.36 -25.90
N GLY A 317 35.70 28.84 -26.75
CA GLY A 317 35.91 28.75 -28.20
C GLY A 317 35.95 30.11 -28.90
N LEU A 318 35.11 31.06 -28.48
CA LEU A 318 35.15 32.43 -28.98
C LEU A 318 36.43 33.14 -28.54
N LEU A 319 36.83 32.99 -27.26
CA LEU A 319 38.05 33.58 -26.73
C LEU A 319 39.29 33.03 -27.44
N SER A 320 39.36 31.73 -27.74
CA SER A 320 40.49 31.16 -28.50
C SER A 320 40.51 31.62 -29.96
N HIS A 321 39.34 31.92 -30.55
CA HIS A 321 39.24 32.47 -31.90
C HIS A 321 39.63 33.95 -31.98
N PHE A 322 39.20 34.77 -31.03
CA PHE A 322 39.46 36.23 -31.01
C PHE A 322 40.77 36.62 -30.32
N LEU A 323 41.35 35.75 -29.49
CA LEU A 323 42.62 35.95 -28.80
C LEU A 323 43.55 34.74 -29.01
N PRO A 324 44.00 34.46 -30.24
CA PRO A 324 44.81 33.28 -30.56
C PRO A 324 46.20 33.28 -29.89
N SER A 325 46.65 34.43 -29.40
CA SER A 325 47.95 34.64 -28.75
C SER A 325 47.79 35.38 -27.43
N LEU A 326 47.11 34.77 -26.47
CA LEU A 326 47.30 35.11 -25.06
C LEU A 326 48.60 34.42 -24.60
N ASP A 327 49.73 35.09 -24.81
CA ASP A 327 50.97 34.71 -24.15
C ASP A 327 50.76 34.70 -22.64
N ILE A 328 51.24 33.64 -22.00
CA ILE A 328 51.26 33.51 -20.54
C ILE A 328 52.00 34.73 -20.00
N VAL A 329 51.29 35.67 -19.35
CA VAL A 329 51.90 36.73 -18.58
C VAL A 329 52.63 36.06 -17.41
N ARG A 330 53.92 35.75 -17.61
CA ARG A 330 54.81 35.40 -16.51
C ARG A 330 55.00 36.67 -15.70
N ASN A 331 54.39 36.71 -14.51
CA ASN A 331 54.72 37.70 -13.49
C ASN A 331 56.24 37.67 -13.27
N LYS A 332 56.89 38.80 -13.57
CA LYS A 332 58.30 39.04 -13.22
C LYS A 332 58.42 39.42 -11.76
#